data_AF-A0A935TSK3-F1
#
_entry.id   AF-A0A935TSK3-F1
#
_cell.length_a   1.000
_cell.length_b   1.000
_cell.length_c   1.000
_cell.angle_alpha   90.00
_cell.angle_beta   90.00
_cell.angle_gamma   90.00
#
_symmetry.space_group_name_H-M   'P 1'
#
loop_
_entity.id
_entity.type
_entity.pdbx_description
1 polymer ?
#
loop_
_entity_poly.entity_id
_entity_poly.type
_entity_poly.pdbx_seq_one_letter_code
_entity_poly.pdbx_strand_id
1 'polypeptide(L)'
;MGNSNIPRAGSNSNGIGTGDIGFNLGGRELTTSPPISDDSQEVGTLVLRIRVDRQGNVIDAQYNSQGSTYISGGLVAKAITAAKKAKFSPSADAPEIQMGSFTFKFRVK
;
A
#
# COMPACT_ATOMS: atom_id res chain seq x y z
N MET A 1 11.75 42.73 13.67
CA MET A 1 10.38 42.19 13.55
C MET A 1 10.50 40.80 12.97
N GLY A 2 10.29 39.78 13.80
CA GLY A 2 10.46 38.38 13.41
C GLY A 2 9.31 37.89 12.55
N ASN A 3 9.64 37.12 11.52
CA ASN A 3 8.70 36.21 10.86
C ASN A 3 9.07 34.78 11.25
N SER A 4 8.19 34.22 12.08
CA SER A 4 8.27 32.91 12.68
C SER A 4 8.23 31.76 11.66
N ASN A 5 9.25 30.91 11.73
CA ASN A 5 9.16 29.45 11.91
C ASN A 5 7.96 28.69 11.31
N ILE A 6 8.17 28.17 10.10
CA ILE A 6 7.70 26.81 9.78
C ILE A 6 8.79 26.04 9.02
N PRO A 7 9.74 25.42 9.73
CA PRO A 7 10.37 24.22 9.21
C PRO A 7 9.37 23.08 9.38
N ARG A 8 8.42 22.92 8.44
CA ARG A 8 7.54 21.75 8.46
C ARG A 8 8.33 20.54 7.96
N ALA A 9 9.05 19.96 8.91
CA ALA A 9 9.14 18.55 9.20
C ALA A 9 9.10 17.63 7.96
N GLY A 10 10.27 17.06 7.68
CA GLY A 10 10.43 15.74 7.08
C GLY A 10 9.51 15.44 5.91
N SER A 11 10.01 15.67 4.70
CA SER A 11 9.60 14.86 3.56
C SER A 11 10.03 13.41 3.80
N ASN A 12 9.42 12.75 4.80
CA ASN A 12 9.15 11.34 4.70
C ASN A 12 8.15 11.24 3.56
N SER A 13 8.67 10.98 2.37
CA SER A 13 7.96 10.49 1.19
C SER A 13 7.21 9.21 1.58
N ASN A 14 6.13 9.36 2.35
CA ASN A 14 5.21 8.31 2.70
C ASN A 14 4.29 8.13 1.50
N GLY A 15 4.76 7.33 0.54
CA GLY A 15 3.97 6.70 -0.51
C GLY A 15 3.31 7.68 -1.47
N ILE A 16 3.97 7.93 -2.61
CA ILE A 16 3.25 8.33 -3.83
C ILE A 16 2.39 7.13 -4.23
N GLY A 17 1.22 7.10 -3.64
CA GLY A 17 0.15 6.19 -3.98
C GLY A 17 -0.75 6.87 -4.98
N THR A 18 -0.68 6.47 -6.24
CA THR A 18 -1.51 6.95 -7.35
C THR A 18 -2.97 7.02 -6.93
N GLY A 19 -3.45 8.22 -6.55
CA GLY A 19 -4.83 8.61 -6.25
C GLY A 19 -5.51 7.90 -5.08
N ASP A 20 -5.45 6.57 -5.05
CA ASP A 20 -6.37 5.66 -4.39
C ASP A 20 -5.64 4.45 -3.79
N ILE A 21 -4.35 4.27 -4.06
CA ILE A 21 -3.57 3.12 -3.60
C ILE A 21 -2.39 3.59 -2.74
N GLY A 22 -2.53 3.58 -1.42
CA GLY A 22 -1.43 3.81 -0.48
C GLY A 22 -0.65 2.55 -0.15
N PHE A 23 0.61 2.68 0.23
CA PHE A 23 1.40 1.60 0.81
C PHE A 23 2.36 2.15 1.86
N ASN A 24 2.75 1.29 2.80
CA ASN A 24 3.74 1.59 3.82
C ASN A 24 4.79 0.48 3.83
N LEU A 25 5.96 0.78 3.27
CA LEU A 25 7.12 -0.08 3.21
C LEU A 25 8.37 0.81 3.33
N GLY A 26 9.05 0.74 4.47
CA GLY A 26 10.18 1.65 4.75
C GLY A 26 11.29 1.55 3.70
N GLY A 27 11.66 2.69 3.11
CA GLY A 27 12.78 2.82 2.17
C GLY A 27 12.57 2.16 0.80
N ARG A 28 11.34 1.77 0.45
CA ARG A 28 11.03 1.11 -0.82
C ARG A 28 9.88 1.80 -1.52
N GLU A 29 9.99 1.89 -2.83
CA GLU A 29 8.95 2.45 -3.69
C GLU A 29 8.22 1.35 -4.45
N LEU A 30 6.97 1.59 -4.81
CA LEU A 30 6.16 0.68 -5.60
C LEU A 30 6.55 0.82 -7.08
N THR A 31 7.24 -0.18 -7.61
CA THR A 31 7.67 -0.22 -9.01
C THR A 31 6.53 -0.65 -9.94
N THR A 32 5.69 -1.57 -9.48
CA THR A 32 4.55 -2.08 -10.23
C THR A 32 3.33 -2.06 -9.34
N SER A 33 2.36 -1.24 -9.72
CA SER A 33 1.09 -1.15 -9.04
C SER A 33 0.27 -2.44 -9.24
N PRO A 34 -0.40 -2.93 -8.19
CA PRO A 34 -1.31 -4.06 -8.30
C PRO A 34 -2.45 -3.74 -9.27
N PRO A 35 -2.74 -4.61 -10.26
CA PRO A 35 -3.87 -4.45 -11.16
C PRO A 35 -5.14 -4.88 -10.41
N ILE A 36 -5.71 -3.96 -9.66
CA ILE A 36 -7.00 -4.13 -9.03
C ILE A 36 -8.03 -3.27 -9.76
N SER A 37 -9.02 -3.92 -10.36
CA SER A 37 -10.18 -3.24 -10.93
C SER A 37 -11.29 -3.29 -9.90
N ASP A 38 -11.66 -2.11 -9.41
CA ASP A 38 -12.86 -1.95 -8.61
C ASP A 38 -14.02 -1.60 -9.55
N ASP A 39 -14.86 -2.60 -9.81
CA ASP A 39 -16.14 -2.44 -10.50
C ASP A 39 -17.29 -2.28 -9.49
N SER A 40 -16.97 -2.29 -8.20
CA SER A 40 -17.97 -2.24 -7.14
C SER A 40 -18.29 -0.77 -6.89
N GLN A 41 -19.57 -0.41 -6.84
CA GLN A 41 -19.99 0.93 -6.37
C GLN A 41 -19.81 1.07 -4.84
N GLU A 42 -18.82 0.38 -4.27
CA GLU A 42 -18.57 0.30 -2.83
C GLU A 42 -17.49 1.33 -2.46
N VAL A 43 -17.84 2.28 -1.59
CA VAL A 43 -16.86 3.20 -1.00
C VAL A 43 -16.27 2.54 0.24
N GLY A 44 -14.95 2.46 0.31
CA GLY A 44 -14.31 1.85 1.46
C GLY A 44 -12.80 1.89 1.41
N THR A 45 -12.17 1.63 2.56
CA THR A 45 -10.73 1.40 2.65
C THR A 45 -10.48 -0.08 2.81
N LEU A 46 -9.47 -0.62 2.13
CA LEU A 46 -9.03 -2.01 2.25
C LEU A 46 -7.54 -2.01 2.55
N VAL A 47 -7.21 -2.36 3.78
CA VAL A 47 -5.84 -2.54 4.23
C VAL A 47 -5.48 -4.02 4.10
N LEU A 48 -4.39 -4.30 3.41
CA LEU A 48 -3.77 -5.61 3.35
C LEU A 48 -2.41 -5.57 4.03
N ARG A 49 -2.10 -6.58 4.83
CA ARG A 49 -0.75 -6.80 5.33
C ARG A 49 0.01 -7.63 4.30
N ILE A 50 1.16 -7.13 3.86
CA ILE A 50 1.97 -7.80 2.85
C ILE A 50 3.35 -8.14 3.39
N ARG A 51 3.96 -9.18 2.83
CA ARG A 51 5.36 -9.54 3.05
C ARG A 51 6.08 -9.45 1.73
N VAL A 52 7.17 -8.70 1.70
CA VAL A 52 7.95 -8.42 0.50
C VAL A 52 9.35 -8.96 0.70
N ASP A 53 9.90 -9.65 -0.29
CA ASP A 53 11.26 -10.15 -0.23
C ASP A 53 12.29 -9.06 -0.58
N ARG A 54 13.60 -9.34 -0.41
CA ARG A 54 14.69 -8.41 -0.80
C ARG A 54 14.62 -7.92 -2.25
N GLN A 55 14.16 -8.75 -3.17
CA GLN A 55 14.01 -8.40 -4.58
C GLN A 55 12.77 -7.54 -4.87
N GLY A 56 11.92 -7.31 -3.86
CA GLY A 56 10.72 -6.49 -4.00
C GLY A 56 9.49 -7.26 -4.46
N ASN A 57 9.50 -8.59 -4.48
CA ASN A 57 8.32 -9.38 -4.81
C ASN A 57 7.45 -9.59 -3.56
N VAL A 58 6.14 -9.48 -3.73
CA VAL A 58 5.17 -9.74 -2.65
C VAL A 58 4.97 -11.24 -2.53
N ILE A 59 5.62 -11.85 -1.53
CA ILE A 59 5.55 -13.29 -1.27
C ILE A 59 4.27 -13.68 -0.53
N ASP A 60 3.72 -12.76 0.26
CA ASP A 60 2.51 -12.99 1.04
C ASP A 60 1.65 -11.72 1.11
N ALA A 61 0.33 -11.90 1.08
CA ALA A 61 -0.63 -10.82 1.21
C ALA A 61 -1.85 -11.35 1.95
N GLN A 62 -2.23 -10.66 3.02
CA GLN A 62 -3.34 -11.05 3.89
C GLN A 62 -4.24 -9.86 4.16
N TYR A 63 -5.53 -10.11 4.29
CA TYR A 63 -6.48 -9.10 4.69
C TYR A 63 -6.20 -8.60 6.10
N ASN A 64 -6.16 -7.28 6.26
CA ASN A 64 -6.09 -6.66 7.57
C ASN A 64 -7.42 -5.96 7.84
N SER A 65 -8.21 -6.51 8.76
CA SER A 65 -9.46 -5.86 9.21
C SER A 65 -9.19 -4.52 9.90
N GLN A 66 -8.00 -4.32 10.47
CA GLN A 66 -7.62 -3.05 11.09
C GLN A 66 -7.38 -1.99 10.00
N GLY A 67 -8.31 -1.04 9.91
CA GLY A 67 -8.28 0.03 8.91
C GLY A 67 -9.03 -0.29 7.62
N SER A 68 -9.52 -1.53 7.47
CA SER A 68 -10.44 -1.87 6.38
C SER A 68 -11.89 -1.56 6.77
N THR A 69 -12.60 -0.86 5.90
CA THR A 69 -14.06 -0.71 5.97
C THR A 69 -14.71 -1.96 5.41
N TYR A 70 -15.99 -2.24 5.72
CA TYR A 70 -16.66 -3.48 5.32
C TYR A 70 -16.57 -3.71 3.80
N ILE A 71 -15.66 -4.58 3.37
CA ILE A 71 -15.43 -4.94 1.96
C ILE A 71 -15.90 -6.38 1.74
N SER A 72 -16.68 -6.60 0.68
CA SER A 72 -17.10 -7.93 0.24
C SER A 72 -15.91 -8.90 0.09
N GLY A 73 -16.03 -10.13 0.62
CA GLY A 73 -14.93 -11.11 0.62
C GLY A 73 -14.34 -11.42 -0.77
N GLY A 74 -15.14 -11.30 -1.83
CA GLY A 74 -14.67 -11.43 -3.21
C GLY A 74 -13.68 -10.34 -3.62
N LEU A 75 -13.89 -9.10 -3.18
CA LEU A 75 -13.00 -7.97 -3.45
C LEU A 75 -11.72 -8.10 -2.63
N VAL A 76 -11.82 -8.57 -1.38
CA VAL A 76 -10.65 -8.91 -0.55
C VAL A 76 -9.75 -9.94 -1.25
N ALA A 77 -10.33 -11.01 -1.78
CA ALA A 77 -9.57 -12.04 -2.49
C ALA A 77 -8.90 -11.48 -3.77
N LYS A 78 -9.64 -10.69 -4.57
CA LYS A 78 -9.08 -10.01 -5.74
C LYS A 78 -7.92 -9.08 -5.36
N ALA A 79 -8.05 -8.33 -4.28
CA ALA A 79 -7.02 -7.43 -3.79
C ALA A 79 -5.78 -8.18 -3.30
N ILE A 80 -5.95 -9.30 -2.60
CA ILE A 80 -4.85 -10.19 -2.21
C ILE A 80 -4.11 -10.68 -3.46
N THR A 81 -4.82 -11.18 -4.47
CA THR A 81 -4.20 -11.62 -5.72
C THR A 81 -3.50 -10.47 -6.46
N ALA A 82 -4.11 -9.29 -6.50
CA ALA A 82 -3.53 -8.11 -7.14
C ALA A 82 -2.27 -7.65 -6.39
N ALA A 83 -2.29 -7.61 -5.06
CA ALA A 83 -1.15 -7.28 -4.22
C ALA A 83 0.02 -8.25 -4.43
N LYS A 84 -0.24 -9.55 -4.61
CA LYS A 84 0.80 -10.53 -4.96
C LYS A 84 1.41 -10.31 -6.35
N LYS A 85 0.69 -9.64 -7.26
CA LYS A 85 1.20 -9.20 -8.57
C LYS A 85 1.91 -7.84 -8.52
N ALA A 86 1.80 -7.12 -7.40
CA ALA A 86 2.54 -5.87 -7.21
C ALA A 86 4.03 -6.17 -7.04
N LYS A 87 4.85 -5.18 -7.39
CA LYS A 87 6.30 -5.26 -7.25
C LYS A 87 6.86 -3.97 -6.68
N PHE A 88 7.78 -4.12 -5.75
CA PHE A 88 8.50 -3.03 -5.10
C PHE A 88 9.93 -2.94 -5.60
N SER A 89 10.57 -1.83 -5.29
CA SER A 89 11.99 -1.65 -5.53
C SER A 89 12.80 -2.67 -4.71
N PRO A 90 13.78 -3.35 -5.32
CA PRO A 90 14.68 -4.24 -4.59
C PRO A 90 15.53 -3.43 -3.60
N SER A 91 15.83 -4.02 -2.45
CA SER A 91 16.66 -3.40 -1.42
C SER A 91 17.63 -4.43 -0.86
N ALA A 92 18.92 -4.23 -1.11
CA ALA A 92 19.97 -5.13 -0.62
C ALA A 92 20.17 -4.99 0.90
N ASP A 93 19.94 -3.81 1.46
CA ASP A 93 20.07 -3.52 2.89
C ASP A 93 18.85 -3.96 3.71
N ALA A 94 17.71 -4.23 3.07
CA ALA A 94 16.52 -4.70 3.75
C ALA A 94 16.65 -6.17 4.23
N PRO A 95 15.91 -6.59 5.27
CA PRO A 95 15.84 -7.98 5.68
C PRO A 95 15.29 -8.89 4.56
N GLU A 96 15.57 -10.20 4.65
CA GLU A 96 15.09 -11.20 3.68
C GLU A 96 13.59 -11.08 3.39
N ILE A 97 12.82 -10.81 4.45
CA ILE A 97 11.40 -10.54 4.37
C ILE A 97 11.12 -9.25 5.14
N GLN A 98 10.53 -8.28 4.44
CA GLN A 98 10.06 -7.04 5.02
C GLN A 98 8.53 -7.06 5.10
N MET A 99 8.01 -6.81 6.29
CA MET A 99 6.58 -6.67 6.50
C MET A 99 6.15 -5.24 6.16
N GLY A 100 5.07 -5.12 5.43
CA GLY A 100 4.49 -3.84 5.03
C GLY A 100 2.98 -3.86 5.05
N SER A 101 2.40 -2.72 4.69
CA SER A 101 0.97 -2.55 4.57
C SER A 101 0.64 -1.99 3.20
N PHE A 102 -0.41 -2.49 2.59
CA PHE A 102 -1.01 -1.96 1.38
C PHE A 102 -2.39 -1.43 1.72
N THR A 103 -2.79 -0.30 1.16
CA THR A 103 -4.05 0.37 1.46
C THR A 103 -4.70 0.78 0.16
N PHE A 104 -5.80 0.14 -0.18
CA PHE A 104 -6.64 0.51 -1.31
C PHE A 104 -7.79 1.36 -0.79
N LYS A 105 -8.05 2.49 -1.44
CA LYS A 105 -9.15 3.39 -1.14
C LYS A 105 -10.09 3.37 -2.33
N PHE A 106 -11.23 2.74 -2.18
CA PHE A 106 -12.29 2.72 -3.17
C PHE A 106 -13.21 3.91 -2.95
N ARG A 107 -13.48 4.65 -4.02
CA ARG A 107 -14.37 5.82 -4.00
C ARG A 107 -15.35 5.66 -5.15
N VAL A 108 -16.62 5.90 -4.88
CA VAL A 108 -17.65 6.06 -5.90
C VAL A 108 -17.32 7.36 -6.64
N LYS A 109 -17.19 7.27 -7.95
CA LYS A 109 -17.00 8.41 -8.84
C LYS A 109 -18.33 8.93 -9.35
#